data_AF-A0A6G0Q191-F1
#
_entry.id   AF-A0A6G0Q191-F1
#
_cell.length_a   1.000
_cell.length_b   1.000
_cell.length_c   1.000
_cell.angle_alpha   90.00
_cell.angle_beta   90.00
_cell.angle_gamma   90.00
#
_symmetry.space_group_name_H-M   'P 1'
#
loop_
_entity.id
_entity.type
_entity.pdbx_description
1 polymer ?
#
loop_
_entity_poly.entity_id
_entity_poly.type
_entity_poly.pdbx_seq_one_letter_code
_entity_poly.pdbx_strand_id
1 'polypeptide(L)'
;FALTYVALWCIDDEAKKRYFLIKQPENFDLYKLLTFEFMYGYFVFWTLPLEISYYFFIPVFVVGTLTLRKFWWVPFIPAYYWVLNEGWNDYRTRHSVLRRHIPTFLAGSMAAVIFVKLDTWVKASGFQCHLLPTLLLRVLEFSVLALFRSIAFRGLFFIWVHDNTVPKTPGFPFVSVSLTTVFVCEMMLPSALSSILKWRFLRYWGNISF
;
A
#
# COMPACT_ATOMS: atom_id res chain seq x y z
N PHE A 1 -22.35 -1.73 0.52
CA PHE A 1 -22.07 -0.84 -0.62
C PHE A 1 -23.28 -0.63 -1.50
N ALA A 2 -23.73 -1.62 -2.29
CA ALA A 2 -24.86 -1.45 -3.22
C ALA A 2 -26.13 -0.97 -2.50
N LEU A 3 -26.47 -1.60 -1.37
CA LEU A 3 -27.57 -1.16 -0.49
C LEU A 3 -27.41 0.28 0.02
N THR A 4 -26.18 0.73 0.25
CA THR A 4 -25.90 2.10 0.68
C THR A 4 -26.12 3.09 -0.46
N TYR A 5 -25.76 2.75 -1.71
CA TYR A 5 -26.06 3.56 -2.88
C TYR A 5 -27.56 3.62 -3.18
N VAL A 6 -28.27 2.50 -3.02
CA VAL A 6 -29.73 2.46 -3.13
C VAL A 6 -30.38 3.31 -2.04
N ALA A 7 -29.91 3.23 -0.79
CA ALA A 7 -30.41 4.09 0.28
C ALA A 7 -30.13 5.58 0.02
N LEU A 8 -28.95 5.93 -0.49
CA LEU A 8 -28.59 7.30 -0.88
C LEU A 8 -29.40 7.81 -2.07
N TRP A 9 -29.81 6.93 -2.99
CA TRP A 9 -30.71 7.26 -4.09
C TRP A 9 -32.09 7.67 -3.59
N CYS A 10 -32.60 7.01 -2.55
CA CYS A 10 -33.90 7.27 -1.94
C CYS A 10 -33.96 8.51 -1.02
N ILE A 11 -32.84 9.20 -0.79
CA ILE A 11 -32.78 10.40 0.06
C ILE A 11 -33.04 11.67 -0.77
N ASP A 12 -33.59 12.72 -0.15
CA ASP A 12 -33.83 14.00 -0.80
C ASP A 12 -32.55 14.68 -1.30
N ASP A 13 -32.65 15.42 -2.41
CA ASP A 13 -31.51 16.03 -3.10
C ASP A 13 -30.76 17.06 -2.25
N GLU A 14 -31.45 17.69 -1.31
CA GLU A 14 -30.86 18.64 -0.37
C GLU A 14 -29.96 17.95 0.66
N ALA A 15 -30.33 16.75 1.11
CA ALA A 15 -29.51 15.92 1.96
C ALA A 15 -28.32 15.32 1.17
N LYS A 16 -28.51 14.95 -0.10
CA LYS A 16 -27.42 14.46 -0.98
C LYS A 16 -26.26 15.46 -1.09
N LYS A 17 -26.52 16.77 -1.13
CA LYS A 17 -25.47 17.81 -1.21
C LYS A 17 -24.46 17.78 -0.06
N ARG A 18 -24.83 17.27 1.13
CA ARG A 18 -23.93 17.16 2.29
C ARG A 18 -22.94 16.00 2.19
N TYR A 19 -23.25 15.06 1.33
CA TYR A 19 -22.69 13.71 1.32
C TYR A 19 -21.93 13.41 0.02
N PHE A 20 -22.29 14.09 -1.05
CA PHE A 20 -21.69 13.96 -2.36
C PHE A 20 -20.75 15.13 -2.66
N LEU A 21 -19.58 14.83 -3.21
CA LEU A 21 -18.61 15.82 -3.70
C LEU A 21 -18.98 16.20 -5.14
N ILE A 22 -20.21 16.67 -5.33
CA ILE A 22 -20.77 16.86 -6.66
C ILE A 22 -20.73 18.35 -7.04
N LYS A 23 -20.15 18.64 -8.22
CA LYS A 23 -20.30 19.94 -8.90
C LYS A 23 -21.71 20.17 -9.48
N GLN A 24 -22.51 19.11 -9.69
CA GLN A 24 -23.88 19.10 -10.26
C GLN A 24 -24.81 18.00 -9.66
N PRO A 25 -25.46 18.25 -8.50
CA PRO A 25 -26.22 17.23 -7.74
C PRO A 25 -27.45 16.69 -8.49
N GLU A 26 -27.84 17.35 -9.56
CA GLU A 26 -28.96 16.98 -10.45
C GLU A 26 -28.66 15.74 -11.33
N ASN A 27 -27.39 15.34 -11.46
CA ASN A 27 -26.96 14.18 -12.25
C ASN A 27 -26.71 12.94 -11.37
N PHE A 28 -27.62 12.62 -10.44
CA PHE A 28 -27.54 11.36 -9.69
C PHE A 28 -27.89 10.18 -10.60
N ASP A 29 -26.91 9.35 -10.93
CA ASP A 29 -27.09 8.16 -11.76
C ASP A 29 -26.68 6.91 -10.95
N LEU A 30 -27.69 6.14 -10.52
CA LEU A 30 -27.48 4.92 -9.73
C LEU A 30 -26.66 3.87 -10.49
N TYR A 31 -26.83 3.77 -11.81
CA TYR A 31 -26.10 2.81 -12.62
C TYR A 31 -24.62 3.15 -12.63
N LYS A 32 -24.27 4.42 -12.93
CA LYS A 32 -22.89 4.90 -12.96
C LYS A 32 -22.18 4.78 -11.61
N LEU A 33 -22.94 4.95 -10.52
CA LEU A 33 -22.46 4.76 -9.15
C LEU A 33 -22.16 3.31 -8.83
N LEU A 34 -23.06 2.39 -9.22
CA LEU A 34 -22.86 0.95 -9.06
C LEU A 34 -21.75 0.40 -9.96
N THR A 35 -21.48 1.05 -11.10
CA THR A 35 -20.36 0.72 -12.01
C THR A 35 -19.07 1.47 -11.69
N PHE A 36 -19.00 2.18 -10.57
CA PHE A 36 -17.79 2.86 -10.07
C PHE A 36 -17.20 3.93 -11.01
N GLU A 37 -18.06 4.72 -11.68
CA GLU A 37 -17.57 5.83 -12.51
C GLU A 37 -16.96 6.94 -11.65
N PHE A 38 -15.70 7.29 -11.92
CA PHE A 38 -14.87 8.13 -11.04
C PHE A 38 -15.48 9.52 -10.77
N MET A 39 -16.20 10.09 -11.74
CA MET A 39 -16.81 11.41 -11.64
C MET A 39 -18.07 11.44 -10.76
N TYR A 40 -18.62 10.27 -10.42
CA TYR A 40 -19.87 10.14 -9.68
C TYR A 40 -19.66 9.60 -8.25
N GLY A 41 -18.47 9.08 -7.93
CA GLY A 41 -18.19 8.40 -6.66
C GLY A 41 -18.44 9.23 -5.38
N TYR A 42 -19.01 8.57 -4.37
CA TYR A 42 -19.28 9.15 -3.05
C TYR A 42 -18.00 9.33 -2.22
N PHE A 43 -17.91 10.41 -1.43
CA PHE A 43 -16.71 10.74 -0.64
C PHE A 43 -16.33 9.69 0.41
N VAL A 44 -17.27 8.87 0.88
CA VAL A 44 -16.96 7.78 1.83
C VAL A 44 -16.55 6.48 1.10
N PHE A 45 -16.93 6.30 -0.16
CA PHE A 45 -16.69 5.06 -0.91
C PHE A 45 -15.72 5.20 -2.09
N TRP A 46 -15.05 6.34 -2.25
CA TRP A 46 -14.09 6.52 -3.35
C TRP A 46 -12.94 5.51 -3.33
N THR A 47 -12.58 4.97 -2.15
CA THR A 47 -11.59 3.91 -2.00
C THR A 47 -12.13 2.52 -2.33
N LEU A 48 -13.45 2.34 -2.43
CA LEU A 48 -14.05 1.02 -2.59
C LEU A 48 -13.79 0.37 -3.95
N PRO A 49 -13.86 1.08 -5.10
CA PRO A 49 -13.36 0.50 -6.35
C PRO A 49 -11.87 0.16 -6.29
N LEU A 50 -11.10 0.92 -5.51
CA LEU A 50 -9.68 0.63 -5.25
C LEU A 50 -9.51 -0.68 -4.48
N GLU A 51 -10.35 -0.90 -3.47
CA GLU A 51 -10.38 -2.09 -2.62
C GLU A 51 -10.88 -3.33 -3.37
N ILE A 52 -11.92 -3.20 -4.19
CA ILE A 52 -12.39 -4.30 -5.06
C ILE A 52 -11.28 -4.67 -6.05
N SER A 53 -10.64 -3.69 -6.68
CA SER A 53 -9.54 -3.93 -7.60
C SER A 53 -8.38 -4.68 -6.92
N TYR A 54 -8.13 -4.40 -5.63
CA TYR A 54 -7.15 -5.13 -4.83
C TYR A 54 -7.49 -6.62 -4.68
N TYR A 55 -8.75 -6.96 -4.36
CA TYR A 55 -9.18 -8.35 -4.23
C TYR A 55 -9.08 -9.14 -5.54
N PHE A 56 -9.19 -8.49 -6.71
CA PHE A 56 -8.96 -9.14 -8.00
C PHE A 56 -7.48 -9.20 -8.40
N PHE A 57 -6.69 -8.21 -8.01
CA PHE A 57 -5.28 -8.14 -8.36
C PHE A 57 -4.45 -9.21 -7.66
N ILE A 58 -4.67 -9.43 -6.35
CA ILE A 58 -3.85 -10.37 -5.57
C ILE A 58 -3.91 -11.80 -6.09
N PRO A 59 -5.09 -12.41 -6.36
CA PRO A 59 -5.13 -13.78 -6.84
C PRO A 59 -4.38 -13.94 -8.17
N VAL A 60 -4.55 -13.00 -9.10
CA VAL A 60 -3.84 -13.02 -10.40
C VAL A 60 -2.34 -12.90 -10.19
N PHE A 61 -1.89 -11.99 -9.33
CA PHE A 61 -0.47 -11.81 -9.02
C PHE A 61 0.14 -13.06 -8.36
N VAL A 62 -0.56 -13.66 -7.40
CA VAL A 62 -0.13 -14.87 -6.70
C VAL A 62 -0.05 -16.05 -7.66
N VAL A 63 -1.10 -16.30 -8.45
CA VAL A 63 -1.11 -17.37 -9.47
C VAL A 63 0.01 -17.16 -10.48
N GLY A 64 0.20 -15.94 -10.99
CA GLY A 64 1.29 -15.62 -11.91
C GLY A 64 2.66 -15.92 -11.31
N THR A 65 2.89 -15.50 -10.06
CA THR A 65 4.14 -15.76 -9.34
C THR A 65 4.40 -17.25 -9.14
N LEU A 66 3.37 -18.03 -8.79
CA LEU A 66 3.48 -19.49 -8.62
C LEU A 66 3.79 -20.19 -9.94
N THR A 67 3.16 -19.78 -11.05
CA THR A 67 3.41 -20.33 -12.39
C THR A 67 4.86 -20.12 -12.85
N LEU A 68 5.46 -18.98 -12.50
CA LEU A 68 6.84 -18.65 -12.89
C LEU A 68 7.92 -19.48 -12.17
N ARG A 69 7.58 -20.20 -11.09
CA ARG A 69 8.46 -21.11 -10.33
C ARG A 69 9.85 -20.52 -10.04
N LYS A 70 10.89 -20.94 -10.79
CA LYS A 70 12.30 -20.51 -10.64
C LYS A 70 12.59 -19.16 -11.32
N PHE A 71 11.77 -18.76 -12.28
CA PHE A 71 11.92 -17.53 -13.06
C PHE A 71 11.09 -16.36 -12.51
N TRP A 72 10.57 -16.48 -11.28
CA TRP A 72 9.75 -15.46 -10.63
C TRP A 72 10.45 -14.10 -10.55
N TRP A 73 11.79 -14.07 -10.45
CA TRP A 73 12.60 -12.86 -10.38
C TRP A 73 12.63 -12.05 -11.69
N VAL A 74 12.40 -12.71 -12.84
CA VAL A 74 12.48 -12.08 -14.17
C VAL A 74 11.45 -10.94 -14.33
N PRO A 75 10.14 -11.14 -14.05
CA PRO A 75 9.19 -10.02 -14.04
C PRO A 75 9.27 -9.18 -12.76
N PHE A 76 9.81 -9.74 -11.67
CA PHE A 76 9.90 -9.04 -10.39
C PHE A 76 10.85 -7.84 -10.43
N ILE A 77 12.03 -7.99 -11.05
CA ILE A 77 13.03 -6.91 -11.10
C ILE A 77 12.49 -5.69 -11.89
N PRO A 78 11.95 -5.84 -13.11
CA PRO A 78 11.32 -4.74 -13.83
C PRO A 78 10.13 -4.14 -13.10
N ALA A 79 9.29 -4.98 -12.48
CA ALA A 79 8.16 -4.52 -11.67
C ALA A 79 8.62 -3.66 -10.49
N TYR A 80 9.69 -4.06 -9.80
CA TYR A 80 10.23 -3.32 -8.66
C TYR A 80 10.81 -1.97 -9.11
N TYR A 81 11.56 -1.98 -10.22
CA TYR A 81 12.07 -0.76 -10.83
C TYR A 81 10.93 0.19 -11.21
N TRP A 82 9.86 -0.32 -11.82
CA TRP A 82 8.70 0.47 -12.18
C TRP A 82 8.02 1.09 -10.94
N VAL A 83 7.85 0.32 -9.86
CA VAL A 83 7.31 0.82 -8.59
C VAL A 83 8.14 1.97 -8.04
N LEU A 84 9.47 1.85 -8.05
CA LEU A 84 10.37 2.92 -7.61
C LEU A 84 10.28 4.14 -8.51
N ASN A 85 10.27 3.94 -9.83
CA ASN A 85 10.20 5.00 -10.81
C ASN A 85 8.89 5.79 -10.72
N GLU A 86 7.75 5.12 -10.57
CA GLU A 86 6.45 5.77 -10.35
C GLU A 86 6.42 6.48 -8.99
N GLY A 87 6.98 5.87 -7.95
CA GLY A 87 7.07 6.49 -6.63
C GLY A 87 7.92 7.76 -6.59
N TRP A 88 8.92 7.86 -7.45
CA TRP A 88 9.81 9.01 -7.54
C TRP A 88 9.26 10.11 -8.46
N ASN A 89 8.67 9.72 -9.60
CA ASN A 89 8.31 10.67 -10.67
C ASN A 89 6.82 11.05 -10.70
N ASP A 90 5.94 10.22 -10.13
CA ASP A 90 4.51 10.52 -10.05
C ASP A 90 4.11 10.92 -8.61
N TYR A 91 2.91 11.49 -8.46
CA TYR A 91 2.38 11.88 -7.17
C TYR A 91 0.92 11.49 -7.01
N ARG A 92 0.56 11.15 -5.77
CA ARG A 92 -0.80 10.77 -5.41
C ARG A 92 -1.50 11.89 -4.68
N THR A 93 -2.78 12.11 -4.97
CA THR A 93 -3.62 13.04 -4.21
C THR A 93 -4.72 12.26 -3.49
N ARG A 94 -5.61 12.97 -2.78
CA ARG A 94 -6.71 12.34 -2.03
C ARG A 94 -7.73 11.64 -2.93
N HIS A 95 -7.82 12.03 -4.19
CA HIS A 95 -8.80 11.50 -5.15
C HIS A 95 -8.10 11.34 -6.50
N SER A 96 -7.42 10.22 -6.68
CA SER A 96 -6.73 9.88 -7.93
C SER A 96 -7.26 8.58 -8.52
N VAL A 97 -7.19 8.48 -9.85
CA VAL A 97 -7.56 7.27 -10.59
C VAL A 97 -6.74 6.05 -10.13
N LEU A 98 -7.35 4.87 -10.23
CA LEU A 98 -6.78 3.59 -9.79
C LEU A 98 -5.34 3.37 -10.23
N ARG A 99 -5.00 3.78 -11.47
CA ARG A 99 -3.66 3.63 -12.05
C ARG A 99 -2.55 4.15 -11.13
N ARG A 100 -2.75 5.30 -10.48
CA ARG A 100 -1.76 5.90 -9.57
C ARG A 100 -1.58 5.13 -8.25
N HIS A 101 -2.46 4.18 -7.95
CA HIS A 101 -2.39 3.33 -6.77
C HIS A 101 -1.80 1.94 -7.06
N ILE A 102 -1.71 1.53 -8.34
CA ILE A 102 -1.15 0.24 -8.75
C ILE A 102 0.26 0.01 -8.17
N PRO A 103 1.20 0.99 -8.20
CA PRO A 103 2.54 0.79 -7.63
C PRO A 103 2.52 0.46 -6.14
N THR A 104 1.58 1.04 -5.37
CA THR A 104 1.42 0.74 -3.93
C THR A 104 0.95 -0.71 -3.73
N PHE A 105 0.01 -1.17 -4.53
CA PHE A 105 -0.50 -2.54 -4.47
C PHE A 105 0.56 -3.56 -4.85
N LEU A 106 1.24 -3.30 -5.96
CA LEU A 106 2.33 -4.12 -6.45
C LEU A 106 3.45 -4.21 -5.41
N ALA A 107 3.84 -3.10 -4.77
CA ALA A 107 4.82 -3.12 -3.68
C ALA A 107 4.41 -4.06 -2.53
N GLY A 108 3.15 -4.01 -2.08
CA GLY A 108 2.63 -4.88 -1.03
C GLY A 108 2.62 -6.36 -1.42
N SER A 109 2.09 -6.68 -2.61
CA SER A 109 2.09 -8.06 -3.12
C SER A 109 3.50 -8.60 -3.33
N MET A 110 4.42 -7.76 -3.79
CA MET A 110 5.82 -8.14 -3.96
C MET A 110 6.50 -8.43 -2.62
N ALA A 111 6.25 -7.62 -1.60
CA ALA A 111 6.77 -7.83 -0.26
C ALA A 111 6.28 -9.16 0.34
N ALA A 112 5.01 -9.51 0.14
CA ALA A 112 4.48 -10.81 0.55
C ALA A 112 5.21 -11.98 -0.12
N VAL A 113 5.47 -11.90 -1.43
CA VAL A 113 6.24 -12.94 -2.14
C VAL A 113 7.69 -13.01 -1.64
N ILE A 114 8.35 -11.87 -1.43
CA ILE A 114 9.71 -11.82 -0.87
C ILE A 114 9.73 -12.53 0.49
N PHE A 115 8.79 -12.19 1.38
CA PHE A 115 8.68 -12.84 2.68
C PHE A 115 8.51 -14.36 2.55
N VAL A 116 7.55 -14.83 1.73
CA VAL A 116 7.31 -16.27 1.54
C VAL A 116 8.56 -16.97 1.00
N LYS A 117 9.27 -16.36 0.06
CA LYS A 117 10.51 -16.92 -0.50
C LYS A 117 11.63 -16.98 0.53
N LEU A 118 11.81 -15.93 1.32
CA LEU A 118 12.81 -15.88 2.40
C LEU A 118 12.49 -16.91 3.50
N ASP A 119 11.25 -16.96 3.98
CA ASP A 119 10.79 -17.92 4.99
C ASP A 119 10.95 -19.36 4.52
N THR A 120 10.55 -19.66 3.28
CA THR A 120 10.74 -21.00 2.68
C THR A 120 12.23 -21.34 2.59
N TRP A 121 13.08 -20.39 2.21
CA TRP A 121 14.52 -20.60 2.10
C TRP A 121 15.17 -20.84 3.47
N VAL A 122 14.82 -20.05 4.49
CA VAL A 122 15.30 -20.22 5.87
C VAL A 122 14.91 -21.60 6.39
N LYS A 123 13.64 -22.00 6.20
CA LYS A 123 13.14 -23.33 6.61
C LYS A 123 13.85 -24.46 5.88
N ALA A 124 14.09 -24.33 4.58
CA ALA A 124 14.73 -25.37 3.77
C ALA A 124 16.23 -25.51 4.04
N SER A 125 16.92 -24.40 4.33
CA SER A 125 18.36 -24.38 4.62
C SER A 125 18.71 -24.74 6.06
N GLY A 126 17.72 -24.78 6.96
CA GLY A 126 17.95 -24.92 8.40
C GLY A 126 18.73 -23.73 8.97
N PHE A 127 18.72 -22.58 8.28
CA PHE A 127 19.51 -21.42 8.63
C PHE A 127 19.08 -20.89 10.00
N GLN A 128 19.98 -20.96 10.97
CA GLN A 128 19.78 -20.32 12.25
C GLN A 128 20.21 -18.85 12.13
N CYS A 129 19.29 -17.93 12.44
CA CYS A 129 19.60 -16.51 12.53
C CYS A 129 20.56 -16.28 13.72
N HIS A 130 21.86 -16.38 13.44
CA HIS A 130 22.91 -15.98 14.37
C HIS A 130 22.98 -14.44 14.54
N LEU A 131 23.88 -13.98 15.41
CA LEU A 131 24.12 -12.56 15.68
C LEU A 131 24.29 -11.69 14.43
N LEU A 132 25.03 -12.17 13.42
CA LEU A 132 25.39 -11.36 12.26
C LEU A 132 24.21 -11.16 11.27
N PRO A 133 23.48 -12.20 10.86
CA PRO A 133 22.23 -12.04 10.10
C PRO A 133 21.17 -11.20 10.82
N THR A 134 21.04 -11.39 12.14
CA THR A 134 20.14 -10.57 12.97
C THR A 134 20.55 -9.11 12.97
N LEU A 135 21.85 -8.81 13.16
CA LEU A 135 22.36 -7.44 13.13
C LEU A 135 22.10 -6.79 11.77
N LEU A 136 22.38 -7.48 10.67
CA LEU A 136 22.13 -6.97 9.32
C LEU A 136 20.66 -6.65 9.08
N LEU A 137 19.76 -7.55 9.49
CA LEU A 137 18.32 -7.34 9.35
C LEU A 137 17.85 -6.13 10.17
N ARG A 138 18.39 -5.92 11.38
CA ARG A 138 18.09 -4.75 12.22
C ARG A 138 18.64 -3.46 11.65
N VAL A 139 19.88 -3.46 11.17
CA VAL A 139 20.47 -2.29 10.50
C VAL A 139 19.63 -1.90 9.29
N LEU A 140 19.19 -2.88 8.49
CA LEU A 140 18.28 -2.65 7.37
C LEU A 140 16.94 -2.07 7.84
N GLU A 141 16.29 -2.69 8.81
CA GLU A 141 15.01 -2.25 9.38
C GLU A 141 15.09 -0.79 9.85
N PHE A 142 16.07 -0.43 10.68
CA PHE A 142 16.24 0.92 11.20
C PHE A 142 16.60 1.94 10.11
N SER A 143 17.44 1.56 9.15
CA SER A 143 17.78 2.43 8.02
C SER A 143 16.55 2.74 7.18
N VAL A 144 15.76 1.72 6.86
CA VAL A 144 14.53 1.89 6.08
C VAL A 144 13.48 2.65 6.87
N LEU A 145 13.36 2.44 8.18
CA LEU A 145 12.47 3.20 9.05
C LEU A 145 12.86 4.69 9.12
N ALA A 146 14.16 4.99 9.18
CA ALA A 146 14.67 6.35 9.12
C ALA A 146 14.34 7.02 7.77
N LEU A 147 14.54 6.29 6.66
CA LEU A 147 14.15 6.75 5.32
C LEU A 147 12.64 6.97 5.21
N PHE A 148 11.82 6.03 5.69
CA PHE A 148 10.37 6.14 5.73
C PHE A 148 9.93 7.43 6.45
N ARG A 149 10.48 7.70 7.64
CA ARG A 149 10.19 8.93 8.38
C ARG A 149 10.62 10.17 7.60
N SER A 150 11.82 10.16 7.01
CA SER A 150 12.29 11.29 6.21
C SER A 150 11.35 11.60 5.05
N ILE A 151 10.91 10.56 4.32
CA ILE A 151 10.00 10.70 3.18
C ILE A 151 8.60 11.14 3.63
N ALA A 152 8.05 10.49 4.66
CA ALA A 152 6.71 10.77 5.19
C ALA A 152 6.56 12.21 5.68
N PHE A 153 7.58 12.76 6.35
CA PHE A 153 7.58 14.12 6.86
C PHE A 153 8.19 15.15 5.90
N ARG A 154 8.50 14.76 4.65
CA ARG A 154 9.13 15.62 3.63
C ARG A 154 10.44 16.28 4.10
N GLY A 155 11.22 15.55 4.90
CA GLY A 155 12.54 15.94 5.39
C GLY A 155 12.64 15.87 6.90
N LEU A 156 13.31 14.84 7.43
CA LEU A 156 13.58 14.78 8.87
C LEU A 156 15.03 14.42 9.21
N PHE A 157 15.78 13.84 8.27
CA PHE A 157 17.21 13.51 8.47
C PHE A 157 18.15 14.35 7.59
N PHE A 158 17.72 14.75 6.40
CA PHE A 158 18.63 15.35 5.42
C PHE A 158 18.60 16.87 5.35
N ILE A 159 17.56 17.56 5.84
CA ILE A 159 17.44 19.03 5.69
C ILE A 159 18.67 19.79 6.24
N TRP A 160 19.39 19.19 7.19
CA TRP A 160 20.57 19.78 7.82
C TRP A 160 21.91 19.38 7.16
N VAL A 161 21.93 18.32 6.34
CA VAL A 161 23.16 17.72 5.77
C VAL A 161 23.22 17.87 4.25
N HIS A 162 22.08 17.81 3.56
CA HIS A 162 22.00 17.94 2.11
C HIS A 162 20.61 18.41 1.67
N ASP A 163 20.53 19.16 0.58
CA ASP A 163 19.23 19.53 0.00
C ASP A 163 18.39 18.28 -0.29
N ASN A 164 17.09 18.38 -0.03
CA ASN A 164 16.19 17.26 -0.21
C ASN A 164 16.13 16.90 -1.71
N THR A 165 16.76 15.78 -2.09
CA THR A 165 16.79 15.27 -3.46
C THR A 165 15.45 14.72 -3.92
N VAL A 166 14.51 14.49 -2.98
CA VAL A 166 13.16 14.03 -3.31
C VAL A 166 12.40 15.14 -4.05
N PRO A 167 11.80 14.85 -5.22
CA PRO A 167 11.04 15.83 -5.98
C PRO A 167 9.95 16.49 -5.13
N LYS A 168 9.89 17.82 -5.16
CA LYS A 168 8.85 18.61 -4.48
C LYS A 168 7.52 18.44 -5.21
N THR A 169 6.85 17.32 -4.99
CA THR A 169 5.55 17.04 -5.60
C THR A 169 4.39 17.60 -4.74
N PRO A 170 3.28 18.05 -5.37
CA PRO A 170 2.13 18.60 -4.64
C PRO A 170 1.32 17.54 -3.87
N GLY A 171 1.63 16.24 -4.05
CA GLY A 171 0.88 15.11 -3.52
C GLY A 171 1.48 14.43 -2.29
N PHE A 172 0.86 13.33 -1.86
CA PHE A 172 1.38 12.50 -0.77
C PHE A 172 2.69 11.83 -1.18
N PRO A 173 3.68 11.76 -0.26
CA PRO A 173 4.95 11.13 -0.54
C PRO A 173 4.79 9.61 -0.69
N PHE A 174 5.52 9.02 -1.63
CA PHE A 174 5.51 7.59 -1.86
C PHE A 174 6.33 6.85 -0.79
N VAL A 175 5.64 6.19 0.14
CA VAL A 175 6.25 5.49 1.29
C VAL A 175 6.10 3.98 1.22
N SER A 176 5.41 3.46 0.20
CA SER A 176 4.97 2.06 0.13
C SER A 176 6.14 1.08 0.18
N VAL A 177 7.21 1.33 -0.58
CA VAL A 177 8.39 0.46 -0.59
C VAL A 177 9.03 0.41 0.80
N SER A 178 9.35 1.55 1.40
CA SER A 178 9.97 1.60 2.73
C SER A 178 9.10 0.91 3.79
N LEU A 179 7.78 1.16 3.77
CA LEU A 179 6.86 0.54 4.72
C LEU A 179 6.79 -0.98 4.55
N THR A 180 6.67 -1.45 3.31
CA THR A 180 6.61 -2.89 3.03
C THR A 180 7.91 -3.61 3.37
N THR A 181 9.07 -2.98 3.17
CA THR A 181 10.37 -3.53 3.59
C THR A 181 10.47 -3.64 5.11
N VAL A 182 10.01 -2.64 5.88
CA VAL A 182 9.94 -2.73 7.34
C VAL A 182 9.05 -3.89 7.77
N PHE A 183 7.89 -4.07 7.13
CA PHE A 183 7.02 -5.22 7.42
C PHE A 183 7.69 -6.56 7.14
N VAL A 184 8.38 -6.72 6.01
CA VAL A 184 9.12 -7.96 5.73
C VAL A 184 10.19 -8.22 6.80
N CYS A 185 10.92 -7.20 7.24
CA CYS A 185 11.91 -7.34 8.31
C CYS A 185 11.27 -7.77 9.63
N GLU A 186 10.16 -7.14 10.02
CA GLU A 186 9.43 -7.46 11.26
C GLU A 186 8.74 -8.82 11.21
N MET A 187 8.28 -9.26 10.04
CA MET A 187 7.73 -10.61 9.86
C MET A 187 8.83 -11.67 9.94
N MET A 188 10.03 -11.36 9.47
CA MET A 188 11.17 -12.28 9.54
C MET A 188 11.75 -12.40 10.94
N LEU A 189 11.85 -11.28 11.66
CA LEU A 189 12.33 -11.25 13.03
C LEU A 189 11.61 -10.13 13.82
N PRO A 190 10.56 -10.46 14.59
CA PRO A 190 9.78 -9.46 15.33
C PRO A 190 10.65 -8.61 16.26
N SER A 191 10.48 -7.28 16.26
CA SER A 191 11.15 -6.36 17.20
C SER A 191 10.18 -5.69 18.17
N ALA A 192 10.69 -4.72 18.95
CA ALA A 192 9.86 -3.80 19.71
C ALA A 192 8.84 -3.06 18.82
N LEU A 193 9.15 -2.83 17.54
CA LEU A 193 8.24 -2.20 16.59
C LEU A 193 6.99 -3.05 16.36
N SER A 194 7.12 -4.37 16.14
CA SER A 194 5.98 -5.29 16.05
C SER A 194 5.16 -5.31 17.34
N SER A 195 5.81 -5.22 18.50
CA SER A 195 5.11 -5.15 19.80
C SER A 195 4.27 -3.88 19.90
N ILE A 196 4.83 -2.73 19.50
CA ILE A 196 4.13 -1.44 19.47
C ILE A 196 2.98 -1.47 18.45
N LEU A 197 3.20 -2.02 17.26
CA LEU A 197 2.18 -2.14 16.21
C LEU A 197 1.04 -3.06 16.65
N LYS A 198 1.35 -4.22 17.26
CA LYS A 198 0.35 -5.09 17.88
C LYS A 198 -0.47 -4.34 18.92
N TRP A 199 0.17 -3.53 19.76
CA TRP A 199 -0.53 -2.79 20.82
C TRP A 199 -1.41 -1.64 20.31
N ARG A 200 -1.02 -0.98 19.21
CA ARG A 200 -1.75 0.18 18.66
C ARG A 200 -2.77 -0.19 17.57
N PHE A 201 -2.50 -1.19 16.75
CA PHE A 201 -3.36 -1.60 15.62
C PHE A 201 -4.45 -2.60 16.06
N LEU A 202 -4.19 -3.44 17.06
CA LEU A 202 -5.08 -4.57 17.42
C LEU A 202 -6.10 -4.29 18.52
N ARG A 203 -6.05 -3.12 19.19
CA ARG A 203 -7.06 -2.81 20.21
C ARG A 203 -8.48 -2.66 19.62
N TYR A 204 -8.61 -2.51 18.29
CA TYR A 204 -9.90 -2.24 17.65
C TYR A 204 -10.22 -3.03 16.36
N TRP A 205 -9.28 -3.74 15.71
CA TRP A 205 -9.57 -4.30 14.36
C TRP A 205 -9.11 -5.73 14.04
N GLY A 206 -8.79 -6.54 15.05
CA GLY A 206 -8.54 -7.97 14.85
C GLY A 206 -7.07 -8.30 14.60
N ASN A 207 -6.63 -9.36 15.29
CA ASN A 207 -5.26 -9.87 15.33
C ASN A 207 -4.72 -10.08 13.91
N ILE A 208 -3.56 -9.52 13.58
CA ILE A 208 -2.77 -10.03 12.46
C ILE A 208 -2.15 -11.33 12.96
N SER A 209 -2.97 -12.38 12.99
CA SER A 209 -2.46 -13.73 12.97
C SER A 209 -1.89 -13.95 11.57
N PHE A 210 -0.56 -13.95 11.49
CA PHE A 210 0.14 -14.55 10.37
C PHE A 210 -0.02 -16.07 10.41
#